data_AF-A0A2T5XSL7-F1
#
_entry.id   AF-A0A2T5XSL7-F1
#
_cell.length_a   1.000
_cell.length_b   1.000
_cell.length_c   1.000
_cell.angle_alpha   90.00
_cell.angle_beta   90.00
_cell.angle_gamma   90.00
#
_symmetry.space_group_name_H-M   'P 1'
#
loop_
_entity.id
_entity.type
_entity.pdbx_description
1 polymer ?
#
loop_
_entity_poly.entity_id
_entity_poly.type
_entity_poly.pdbx_seq_one_letter_code
_entity_poly.pdbx_strand_id
1 'polypeptide(L)'
;MRNDLVPHIQVPDSFKSYLNTIETQINTLPKEAFLPWGCWVCEELWQQSQPQITHFFEENEIQLFQDILNYLWQIVDEAITPDLNTLSSYYLSLQNIDESYLDETDPDEKVLYELIVSLDHLLQCSLKTQYNCALPLSQALIDVIDVCLQLEDKDILTPEGFANASVQNEIKAQLYMIWELRNYGLKSDQKHLFRNGKFPQLNREKVIAIVETYRENYPSSDYTFTELQFVTKWKDVQGNMAWILTAEGELFGEHKHCLYVVSDETQRVAYIIDEFGGIHSPYSLPKPKKKKRIHGVRTTDY
;
A
#
# COMPACT_ATOMS: atom_id res chain seq x y z
N MET A 1 -16.82 -13.55 -5.03
CA MET A 1 -16.48 -12.47 -5.97
C MET A 1 -15.30 -11.73 -5.36
N ARG A 2 -14.10 -11.86 -5.90
CA ARG A 2 -13.00 -10.96 -5.53
C ARG A 2 -13.31 -9.61 -6.18
N ASN A 3 -13.15 -8.51 -5.46
CA ASN A 3 -13.43 -7.19 -5.99
C ASN A 3 -12.32 -6.83 -6.98
N ASP A 4 -12.61 -6.94 -8.28
CA ASP A 4 -11.70 -6.69 -9.41
C ASP A 4 -11.37 -5.20 -9.64
N LEU A 5 -11.51 -4.37 -8.61
CA LEU A 5 -11.41 -2.92 -8.70
C LEU A 5 -10.52 -2.40 -7.58
N VAL A 6 -9.31 -1.98 -7.94
CA VAL A 6 -8.58 -0.99 -7.14
C VAL A 6 -9.42 0.28 -7.16
N PRO A 7 -9.91 0.76 -6.01
CA PRO A 7 -10.68 1.98 -5.98
C PRO A 7 -9.79 3.13 -6.41
N HIS A 8 -10.32 3.99 -7.28
CA HIS A 8 -9.79 5.33 -7.39
C HIS A 8 -10.22 6.09 -6.13
N ILE A 9 -9.43 5.94 -5.06
CA ILE A 9 -9.76 6.55 -3.77
C ILE A 9 -9.70 8.06 -3.91
N GLN A 10 -10.86 8.68 -3.72
CA GLN A 10 -10.96 10.13 -3.58
C GLN A 10 -10.72 10.48 -2.12
N VAL A 11 -9.77 11.38 -1.88
CA VAL A 11 -9.55 11.94 -0.56
C VAL A 11 -10.76 12.82 -0.21
N PRO A 12 -11.28 12.74 1.03
CA PRO A 12 -12.33 13.64 1.51
C PRO A 12 -11.98 15.12 1.30
N ASP A 13 -12.99 15.98 1.23
CA ASP A 13 -12.85 17.41 0.91
C ASP A 13 -12.45 18.29 2.10
N SER A 14 -12.47 17.75 3.31
CA SER A 14 -12.17 18.45 4.56
C SER A 14 -11.75 17.48 5.67
N PHE A 15 -11.08 17.99 6.70
CA PHE A 15 -10.66 17.17 7.84
C PHE A 15 -11.83 16.52 8.56
N LYS A 16 -12.93 17.25 8.76
CA LYS A 16 -14.17 16.70 9.35
C LYS A 16 -14.76 15.56 8.51
N SER A 17 -14.76 15.71 7.20
CA SER A 17 -15.24 14.67 6.28
C SER A 17 -14.32 13.44 6.32
N TYR A 18 -13.02 13.66 6.45
CA TYR A 18 -12.04 12.60 6.70
C TYR A 18 -12.31 11.83 7.99
N LEU A 19 -12.48 12.51 9.14
CA LEU A 19 -12.75 11.83 10.41
C LEU A 19 -13.97 10.90 10.34
N ASN A 20 -15.08 11.38 9.75
CA ASN A 20 -16.27 10.53 9.55
C ASN A 20 -15.99 9.34 8.63
N THR A 21 -15.20 9.57 7.57
CA THR A 21 -14.87 8.55 6.59
C THR A 21 -13.99 7.47 7.21
N ILE A 22 -12.89 7.85 7.88
CA ILE A 22 -11.94 6.90 8.46
C ILE A 22 -12.60 6.08 9.56
N GLU A 23 -13.40 6.70 10.44
CA GLU A 23 -14.15 5.99 11.47
C GLU A 23 -15.11 4.96 10.87
N THR A 24 -15.90 5.37 9.86
CA THR A 24 -16.84 4.47 9.18
C THR A 24 -16.09 3.31 8.52
N GLN A 25 -14.99 3.58 7.83
CA GLN A 25 -14.25 2.57 7.10
C GLN A 25 -13.52 1.60 8.04
N ILE A 26 -12.90 2.09 9.12
CA ILE A 26 -12.26 1.25 10.15
C ILE A 26 -13.29 0.33 10.82
N ASN A 27 -14.49 0.83 11.13
CA ASN A 27 -15.54 0.03 11.76
C ASN A 27 -16.06 -1.13 10.88
N THR A 28 -15.73 -1.14 9.59
CA THR A 28 -16.04 -2.26 8.69
C THR A 28 -14.92 -3.27 8.54
N LEU A 29 -13.74 -3.01 9.10
CA LEU A 29 -12.63 -3.96 9.06
C LEU A 29 -12.91 -5.16 9.97
N PRO A 30 -12.49 -6.37 9.55
CA PRO A 30 -12.51 -7.53 10.43
C PRO A 30 -11.49 -7.32 11.57
N LYS A 31 -11.71 -7.92 12.74
CA LYS A 31 -10.84 -7.72 13.92
C LYS A 31 -9.40 -8.14 13.65
N GLU A 32 -9.22 -9.16 12.81
CA GLU A 32 -7.93 -9.70 12.40
C GLU A 32 -7.10 -8.66 11.62
N ALA A 33 -7.71 -7.60 11.10
CA ALA A 33 -7.02 -6.51 10.41
C ALA A 33 -6.44 -5.44 11.36
N PHE A 34 -6.82 -5.41 12.64
CA PHE A 34 -6.38 -4.35 13.56
C PHE A 34 -4.90 -4.45 13.92
N LEU A 35 -4.40 -5.68 14.13
CA LEU A 35 -2.98 -5.89 14.40
C LEU A 35 -2.09 -5.46 13.22
N PRO A 36 -2.29 -5.95 11.98
CA PRO A 36 -1.49 -5.49 10.85
C PRO A 36 -1.66 -3.99 10.55
N TRP A 37 -2.86 -3.42 10.74
CA TRP A 37 -3.08 -1.96 10.67
C TRP A 37 -2.15 -1.21 11.63
N GLY A 38 -2.14 -1.61 12.90
CA GLY A 38 -1.31 -0.94 13.89
C GLY A 38 0.18 -1.14 13.68
N CYS A 39 0.62 -2.33 13.27
CA CYS A 39 2.02 -2.54 12.92
C CYS A 39 2.44 -1.62 11.76
N TRP A 40 1.59 -1.44 10.74
CA TRP A 40 1.86 -0.55 9.61
C TRP A 40 1.92 0.94 9.98
N VAL A 41 1.12 1.38 10.96
CA VAL A 41 1.23 2.73 11.54
C VAL A 41 2.52 2.88 12.33
N CYS A 42 2.79 1.95 13.25
CA CYS A 42 3.98 1.99 14.12
C CYS A 42 5.28 1.91 13.31
N GLU A 43 5.30 1.19 12.19
CA GLU A 43 6.50 1.12 11.33
C GLU A 43 6.85 2.47 10.72
N GLU A 44 5.85 3.27 10.34
CA GLU A 44 6.07 4.61 9.79
C GLU A 44 6.57 5.57 10.89
N LEU A 45 5.94 5.54 12.08
CA LEU A 45 6.40 6.30 13.24
C LEU A 45 7.83 5.93 13.64
N TRP A 46 8.14 4.62 13.67
CA TRP A 46 9.49 4.10 13.93
C TRP A 46 10.50 4.59 12.89
N GLN A 47 10.13 4.59 11.61
CA GLN A 47 11.00 5.06 10.53
C GLN A 47 11.27 6.56 10.67
N GLN A 48 10.24 7.36 10.98
CA GLN A 48 10.36 8.81 11.14
C GLN A 48 11.10 9.20 12.42
N SER A 49 11.11 8.36 13.45
CA SER A 49 11.82 8.62 14.70
C SER A 49 13.32 8.31 14.67
N GLN A 50 13.78 7.49 13.70
CA GLN A 50 15.18 7.05 13.62
C GLN A 50 16.23 8.18 13.70
N PRO A 51 16.04 9.36 13.06
CA PRO A 51 17.03 10.43 13.11
C PRO A 51 17.32 10.97 14.52
N GLN A 52 16.33 10.94 15.43
CA GLN A 52 16.38 11.61 16.73
C GLN A 52 16.26 10.67 17.93
N ILE A 53 15.79 9.43 17.76
CA ILE A 53 15.42 8.54 18.87
C ILE A 53 16.55 8.31 19.90
N THR A 54 17.80 8.23 19.43
CA THR A 54 19.00 8.04 20.27
C THR A 54 19.35 9.24 21.15
N HIS A 55 18.75 10.41 20.90
CA HIS A 55 18.91 11.58 21.75
C HIS A 55 18.05 11.51 23.01
N PHE A 56 16.92 10.82 22.93
CA PHE A 56 15.89 10.82 23.97
C PHE A 56 15.86 9.51 24.77
N PHE A 57 16.15 8.37 24.13
CA PHE A 57 16.01 7.06 24.74
C PHE A 57 17.33 6.30 24.82
N GLU A 58 17.46 5.47 25.87
CA GLU A 58 18.58 4.56 26.04
C GLU A 58 18.49 3.36 25.07
N GLU A 59 19.63 2.71 24.79
CA GLU A 59 19.71 1.60 23.82
C GLU A 59 18.74 0.46 24.15
N ASN A 60 18.54 0.14 25.43
CA ASN A 60 17.58 -0.87 25.89
C ASN A 60 16.12 -0.49 25.65
N GLU A 61 15.76 0.79 25.73
CA GLU A 61 14.41 1.29 25.46
C GLU A 61 14.13 1.27 23.96
N ILE A 62 15.10 1.69 23.17
CA ILE A 62 15.06 1.62 21.70
C ILE A 62 14.91 0.16 21.24
N GLN A 63 15.68 -0.74 21.84
CA GLN A 63 15.57 -2.18 21.56
C GLN A 63 14.19 -2.72 21.95
N LEU A 64 13.63 -2.27 23.08
CA LEU A 64 12.28 -2.66 23.49
C LEU A 64 11.23 -2.31 22.43
N PHE A 65 11.25 -1.09 21.88
CA PHE A 65 10.31 -0.69 20.84
C PHE A 65 10.41 -1.59 19.60
N GLN A 66 11.65 -1.89 19.18
CA GLN A 66 11.90 -2.73 18.03
C GLN A 66 11.50 -4.19 18.27
N ASP A 67 11.75 -4.73 19.47
CA ASP A 67 11.37 -6.08 19.87
C ASP A 67 9.86 -6.25 19.89
N ILE A 68 9.13 -5.26 20.41
CA ILE A 68 7.66 -5.23 20.37
C ILE A 68 7.18 -5.31 18.92
N LEU A 69 7.66 -4.41 18.07
CA LEU A 69 7.21 -4.32 16.68
C LEU A 69 7.53 -5.61 15.89
N ASN A 70 8.72 -6.17 16.09
CA ASN A 70 9.13 -7.44 15.48
C ASN A 70 8.23 -8.60 15.93
N TYR A 71 7.95 -8.69 17.23
CA TYR A 71 7.10 -9.75 17.77
C TYR A 71 5.66 -9.67 17.24
N LEU A 72 5.11 -8.46 17.15
CA LEU A 72 3.77 -8.24 16.61
C LEU A 72 3.70 -8.56 15.10
N TRP A 73 4.73 -8.20 14.34
CA TRP A 73 4.84 -8.64 12.94
C TRP A 73 4.97 -10.17 12.81
N GLN A 74 5.69 -10.84 13.70
CA GLN A 74 5.78 -12.30 13.69
C GLN A 74 4.40 -12.95 13.89
N ILE A 75 3.59 -12.41 14.81
CA ILE A 75 2.20 -12.85 15.00
C ILE A 75 1.40 -12.69 13.70
N VAL A 76 1.52 -11.54 13.03
CA VAL A 76 0.85 -11.28 11.75
C VAL A 76 1.30 -12.26 10.67
N ASP A 77 2.61 -12.49 10.54
CA ASP A 77 3.19 -13.28 9.46
C ASP A 77 2.91 -14.77 9.60
N GLU A 78 3.18 -15.32 10.79
CA GLU A 78 3.06 -16.75 11.07
C GLU A 78 1.62 -17.15 11.47
N ALA A 79 0.73 -16.18 11.67
CA ALA A 79 -0.62 -16.39 12.19
C ALA A 79 -0.63 -17.24 13.48
N ILE A 80 0.38 -17.03 14.32
CA ILE A 80 0.55 -17.76 15.59
C ILE A 80 -0.36 -17.18 16.67
N THR A 81 -0.75 -18.02 17.62
CA THR A 81 -1.41 -17.55 18.83
C THR A 81 -0.41 -16.73 19.64
N PRO A 82 -0.72 -15.46 20.00
CA PRO A 82 0.17 -14.64 20.81
C PRO A 82 0.44 -15.27 22.17
N ASP A 83 1.69 -15.22 22.63
CA ASP A 83 2.02 -15.56 24.01
C ASP A 83 1.66 -14.38 24.91
N LEU A 84 0.63 -14.57 25.72
CA LEU A 84 0.12 -13.54 26.62
C LEU A 84 1.14 -13.13 27.68
N ASN A 85 2.07 -14.01 28.08
CA ASN A 85 3.12 -13.65 29.03
C ASN A 85 4.12 -12.69 28.39
N THR A 86 4.54 -13.00 27.16
CA THR A 86 5.42 -12.14 26.36
C THR A 86 4.78 -10.77 26.11
N LEU A 87 3.52 -10.73 25.64
CA LEU A 87 2.78 -9.48 25.44
C LEU A 87 2.64 -8.67 26.74
N SER A 88 2.34 -9.33 27.86
CA SER A 88 2.20 -8.66 29.17
C SER A 88 3.54 -8.11 29.65
N SER A 89 4.64 -8.83 29.45
CA SER A 89 5.98 -8.38 29.78
C SER A 89 6.37 -7.14 28.98
N TYR A 90 6.08 -7.14 27.68
CA TYR A 90 6.30 -5.98 26.82
C TYR A 90 5.45 -4.78 27.25
N TYR A 91 4.16 -4.99 27.51
CA TYR A 91 3.27 -3.94 28.00
C TYR A 91 3.79 -3.32 29.30
N LEU A 92 4.15 -4.12 30.29
CA LEU A 92 4.69 -3.61 31.55
C LEU A 92 6.03 -2.89 31.38
N SER A 93 6.88 -3.37 30.46
CA SER A 93 8.17 -2.73 30.18
C SER A 93 7.96 -1.37 29.50
N LEU A 94 7.04 -1.30 28.53
CA LEU A 94 6.69 -0.06 27.84
C LEU A 94 6.11 0.98 28.79
N GLN A 95 5.29 0.56 29.76
CA GLN A 95 4.71 1.44 30.79
C GLN A 95 5.74 2.01 31.79
N ASN A 96 6.99 1.54 31.77
CA ASN A 96 8.07 2.10 32.59
C ASN A 96 8.92 3.12 31.83
N ILE A 97 8.70 3.29 30.52
CA ILE A 97 9.31 4.37 29.76
C ILE A 97 8.70 5.67 30.27
N ASP A 98 9.55 6.67 30.53
CA ASP A 98 9.09 8.01 30.89
C ASP A 98 8.96 8.83 29.60
N GLU A 99 7.73 9.07 29.14
CA GLU A 99 7.46 9.95 28.00
C GLU A 99 7.12 11.39 28.42
N SER A 100 7.07 11.69 29.72
CA SER A 100 6.53 12.97 30.24
C SER A 100 7.40 14.19 29.96
N TYR A 101 8.66 13.96 29.55
CA TYR A 101 9.59 15.02 29.16
C TYR A 101 9.48 15.43 27.69
N LEU A 102 8.76 14.67 26.86
CA LEU A 102 8.62 14.95 25.43
C LEU A 102 7.71 16.16 25.20
N ASP A 103 8.18 17.11 24.39
CA ASP A 103 7.40 18.26 23.96
C ASP A 103 6.49 17.89 22.79
N GLU A 104 5.19 17.74 23.05
CA GLU A 104 4.20 17.42 22.02
C GLU A 104 4.03 18.52 20.96
N THR A 105 4.61 19.71 21.15
CA THR A 105 4.61 20.80 20.16
C THR A 105 5.84 20.81 19.27
N ASP A 106 6.85 19.98 19.58
CA ASP A 106 7.99 19.75 18.71
C ASP A 106 7.74 18.51 17.82
N PRO A 107 7.88 18.59 16.48
CA PRO A 107 7.62 17.46 15.59
C PRO A 107 8.48 16.23 15.85
N ASP A 108 9.76 16.41 16.19
CA ASP A 108 10.71 15.33 16.38
C ASP A 108 10.41 14.56 17.68
N GLU A 109 9.95 15.27 18.71
CA GLU A 109 9.48 14.69 19.98
C GLU A 109 8.05 14.14 19.87
N LYS A 110 7.16 14.79 19.12
CA LYS A 110 5.79 14.31 18.89
C LYS A 110 5.77 12.95 18.19
N VAL A 111 6.65 12.70 17.21
CA VAL A 111 6.71 11.39 16.55
C VAL A 111 7.19 10.29 17.50
N LEU A 112 8.05 10.61 18.48
CA LEU A 112 8.48 9.68 19.52
C LEU A 112 7.34 9.37 20.50
N TYR A 113 6.63 10.42 20.93
CA TYR A 113 5.45 10.29 21.79
C TYR A 113 4.39 9.40 21.13
N GLU A 114 4.04 9.70 19.87
CA GLU A 114 3.04 8.94 19.12
C GLU A 114 3.48 7.50 18.86
N LEU A 115 4.78 7.22 18.69
CA LEU A 115 5.30 5.86 18.60
C LEU A 115 5.01 5.07 19.89
N ILE A 116 5.36 5.63 21.06
CA ILE A 116 5.16 4.96 22.37
C ILE A 116 3.67 4.71 22.61
N VAL A 117 2.86 5.75 22.43
CA VAL A 117 1.39 5.67 22.59
C VAL A 117 0.80 4.65 21.61
N SER A 118 1.25 4.62 20.36
CA SER A 118 0.77 3.66 19.36
C SER A 118 1.15 2.21 19.70
N LEU A 119 2.37 1.97 20.17
CA LEU A 119 2.80 0.65 20.64
C LEU A 119 1.96 0.20 21.84
N ASP A 120 1.63 1.11 22.76
CA ASP A 120 0.75 0.81 23.89
C ASP A 120 -0.65 0.39 23.44
N HIS A 121 -1.29 1.18 22.56
CA HIS A 121 -2.58 0.86 21.97
C HIS A 121 -2.59 -0.51 21.29
N LEU A 122 -1.49 -0.85 20.59
CA LEU A 122 -1.36 -2.10 19.85
C LEU A 122 -1.16 -3.31 20.77
N LEU A 123 -0.35 -3.18 21.82
CA LEU A 123 -0.20 -4.19 22.87
C LEU A 123 -1.52 -4.42 23.60
N GLN A 124 -2.24 -3.35 23.95
CA GLN A 124 -3.56 -3.45 24.57
C GLN A 124 -4.58 -4.14 23.67
N CYS A 125 -4.58 -3.85 22.37
CA CYS A 125 -5.43 -4.54 21.39
C CYS A 125 -5.11 -6.05 21.33
N SER A 126 -3.84 -6.40 21.44
CA SER A 126 -3.37 -7.78 21.40
C SER A 126 -3.71 -8.56 22.68
N LEU A 127 -3.76 -7.88 23.83
CA LEU A 127 -4.11 -8.45 25.13
C LEU A 127 -5.64 -8.50 25.38
N LYS A 128 -6.38 -7.50 24.90
CA LYS A 128 -7.81 -7.29 25.19
C LYS A 128 -8.63 -7.43 23.90
N THR A 129 -9.35 -8.54 23.75
CA THR A 129 -10.13 -8.89 22.55
C THR A 129 -11.26 -7.92 22.14
N GLN A 130 -11.56 -6.92 22.97
CA GLN A 130 -12.61 -5.91 22.73
C GLN A 130 -12.05 -4.49 22.52
N TYR A 131 -10.75 -4.29 22.66
CA TYR A 131 -10.14 -2.97 22.50
C TYR A 131 -9.96 -2.65 21.01
N ASN A 132 -10.54 -1.55 20.55
CA ASN A 132 -10.37 -1.08 19.17
C ASN A 132 -9.24 -0.03 19.14
N CYS A 133 -8.04 -0.46 18.77
CA CYS A 133 -6.90 0.45 18.60
C CYS A 133 -6.90 1.21 17.27
N ALA A 134 -7.69 0.78 16.28
CA ALA A 134 -7.53 1.24 14.91
C ALA A 134 -7.81 2.74 14.74
N LEU A 135 -8.84 3.27 15.43
CA LEU A 135 -9.17 4.69 15.36
C LEU A 135 -8.09 5.58 16.03
N PRO A 136 -7.66 5.33 17.28
CA PRO A 136 -6.51 6.06 17.84
C PRO A 136 -5.26 5.99 16.94
N LEU A 137 -4.94 4.81 16.42
CA LEU A 137 -3.78 4.63 15.53
C LEU A 137 -3.92 5.38 14.19
N SER A 138 -5.14 5.60 13.70
CA SER A 138 -5.37 6.41 12.49
C SER A 138 -5.05 7.90 12.70
N GLN A 139 -5.08 8.35 13.95
CA GLN A 139 -4.85 9.74 14.32
C GLN A 139 -3.36 10.03 14.58
N ALA A 140 -2.59 9.06 15.07
CA ALA A 140 -1.19 9.23 15.46
C ALA A 140 -0.31 9.97 14.42
N LEU A 141 -0.29 9.51 13.17
CA LEU A 141 0.50 10.17 12.10
C LEU A 141 -0.10 11.53 11.69
N ILE A 142 -1.42 11.69 11.79
CA ILE A 142 -2.07 12.98 11.53
C ILE A 142 -1.67 13.99 12.60
N ASP A 143 -1.55 13.59 13.86
CA ASP A 143 -1.13 14.47 14.96
C ASP A 143 0.30 14.97 14.77
N VAL A 144 1.22 14.09 14.35
CA VAL A 144 2.59 14.50 13.96
C VAL A 144 2.57 15.52 12.81
N ILE A 145 1.74 15.28 11.79
CA ILE A 145 1.61 16.19 10.66
C ILE A 145 0.97 17.52 11.08
N ASP A 146 0.01 17.52 11.98
CA ASP A 146 -0.65 18.73 12.48
C ASP A 146 0.34 19.62 13.24
N VAL A 147 1.21 19.03 14.09
CA VAL A 147 2.29 19.78 14.74
C VAL A 147 3.25 20.41 13.72
N CYS A 148 3.62 19.66 12.67
CA CYS A 148 4.41 20.22 11.56
C CYS A 148 3.71 21.40 10.88
N LEU A 149 2.39 21.32 10.68
CA LEU A 149 1.60 22.41 10.08
C LEU A 149 1.55 23.65 10.97
N GLN A 150 1.38 23.46 12.28
CA GLN A 150 1.30 24.56 13.24
C GLN A 150 2.59 25.38 13.29
N LEU A 151 3.77 24.75 13.10
CA LEU A 151 5.04 25.47 12.94
C LEU A 151 5.10 26.36 11.69
N GLU A 152 4.30 26.05 10.67
CA GLU A 152 4.17 26.85 9.45
C GLU A 152 3.00 27.85 9.52
N ASP A 153 2.43 28.10 10.72
CA ASP A 153 1.22 28.90 10.93
C ASP A 153 0.00 28.39 10.12
N LYS A 154 -0.05 27.08 9.86
CA LYS A 154 -1.18 26.42 9.17
C LYS A 154 -1.99 25.59 10.14
N ASP A 155 -3.27 25.42 9.80
CA ASP A 155 -4.24 24.66 10.59
C ASP A 155 -4.94 23.64 9.68
N ILE A 156 -4.84 22.35 10.03
CA ILE A 156 -5.45 21.23 9.29
C ILE A 156 -6.97 21.36 9.14
N LEU A 157 -7.63 22.13 10.01
CA LEU A 157 -9.07 22.39 9.95
C LEU A 157 -9.44 23.40 8.85
N THR A 158 -8.47 24.16 8.34
CA THR A 158 -8.67 25.10 7.25
C THR A 158 -8.51 24.43 5.88
N PRO A 159 -9.15 24.94 4.80
CA PRO A 159 -8.96 24.39 3.46
C PRO A 159 -7.50 24.39 2.99
N GLU A 160 -6.72 25.39 3.40
CA GLU A 160 -5.30 25.51 3.03
C GLU A 160 -4.44 24.47 3.75
N GLY A 161 -4.57 24.34 5.07
CA GLY A 161 -3.82 23.35 5.84
C GLY A 161 -4.21 21.92 5.47
N PHE A 162 -5.50 21.66 5.26
CA PHE A 162 -5.98 20.35 4.80
C PHE A 162 -5.43 19.98 3.41
N ALA A 163 -5.25 20.97 2.52
CA ALA A 163 -4.67 20.75 1.20
C ALA A 163 -3.15 20.51 1.21
N ASN A 164 -2.49 20.55 2.37
CA ASN A 164 -1.08 20.23 2.50
C ASN A 164 -0.78 18.82 1.96
N ALA A 165 0.33 18.70 1.21
CA ALA A 165 0.70 17.45 0.55
C ALA A 165 0.90 16.29 1.53
N SER A 166 1.46 16.53 2.71
CA SER A 166 1.67 15.52 3.74
C SER A 166 0.34 15.00 4.28
N VAL A 167 -0.61 15.89 4.59
CA VAL A 167 -1.97 15.53 5.02
C VAL A 167 -2.67 14.69 3.95
N GLN A 168 -2.68 15.16 2.70
CA GLN A 168 -3.34 14.46 1.60
C GLN A 168 -2.72 13.08 1.33
N ASN A 169 -1.39 12.97 1.43
CA ASN A 169 -0.69 11.71 1.25
C ASN A 169 -1.02 10.72 2.38
N GLU A 170 -1.02 11.16 3.64
CA GLU A 170 -1.32 10.27 4.77
C GLU A 170 -2.76 9.77 4.73
N ILE A 171 -3.73 10.67 4.51
CA ILE A 171 -5.14 10.27 4.38
C ILE A 171 -5.31 9.26 3.25
N LYS A 172 -4.68 9.52 2.10
CA LYS A 172 -4.76 8.60 0.96
C LYS A 172 -4.11 7.25 1.28
N ALA A 173 -2.98 7.23 1.97
CA ALA A 173 -2.30 6.01 2.39
C ALA A 173 -3.18 5.17 3.32
N GLN A 174 -3.80 5.80 4.32
CA GLN A 174 -4.72 5.13 5.24
C GLN A 174 -5.92 4.51 4.52
N LEU A 175 -6.54 5.26 3.60
CA LEU A 175 -7.69 4.76 2.85
C LEU A 175 -7.30 3.57 1.92
N TYR A 176 -6.14 3.62 1.28
CA TYR A 176 -5.64 2.49 0.49
C TYR A 176 -5.29 1.30 1.38
N MET A 177 -4.71 1.53 2.56
CA MET A 177 -4.38 0.46 3.49
C MET A 177 -5.64 -0.24 4.02
N ILE A 178 -6.70 0.50 4.34
CA ILE A 178 -7.99 -0.10 4.71
C ILE A 178 -8.52 -0.97 3.58
N TRP A 179 -8.46 -0.49 2.34
CA TRP A 179 -8.89 -1.28 1.18
C TRP A 179 -8.06 -2.57 1.05
N GLU A 180 -6.75 -2.51 1.22
CA GLU A 180 -5.86 -3.68 1.16
C GLU A 180 -6.19 -4.68 2.27
N LEU A 181 -6.29 -4.21 3.51
CA LEU A 181 -6.63 -5.05 4.66
C LEU A 181 -7.98 -5.74 4.52
N ARG A 182 -8.96 -5.06 3.91
CA ARG A 182 -10.30 -5.63 3.67
C ARG A 182 -10.27 -6.76 2.63
N ASN A 183 -9.40 -6.68 1.63
CA ASN A 183 -9.46 -7.58 0.46
C ASN A 183 -8.36 -8.66 0.45
N TYR A 184 -7.17 -8.34 0.97
CA TYR A 184 -5.96 -9.17 0.82
C TYR A 184 -5.20 -9.40 2.13
N GLY A 185 -5.36 -8.50 3.12
CA GLY A 185 -4.57 -8.52 4.35
C GLY A 185 -3.19 -7.87 4.16
N LEU A 186 -2.32 -7.96 5.16
CA LEU A 186 -0.98 -7.36 5.14
C LEU A 186 0.02 -8.26 5.88
N LYS A 187 1.27 -8.27 5.41
CA LYS A 187 2.41 -8.99 5.99
C LYS A 187 3.60 -8.05 6.18
N SER A 188 4.58 -8.45 6.98
CA SER A 188 5.71 -7.59 7.34
C SER A 188 6.56 -7.16 6.15
N ASP A 189 6.66 -7.99 5.09
CA ASP A 189 7.37 -7.61 3.88
C ASP A 189 6.66 -6.54 3.03
N GLN A 190 5.42 -6.19 3.40
CA GLN A 190 4.64 -5.09 2.84
C GLN A 190 4.48 -3.93 3.84
N LYS A 191 5.27 -3.88 4.93
CA LYS A 191 5.15 -2.87 6.00
C LYS A 191 5.30 -1.40 5.57
N HIS A 192 5.79 -1.14 4.36
CA HIS A 192 5.88 0.21 3.77
C HIS A 192 4.91 0.45 2.59
N LEU A 193 3.91 -0.43 2.41
CA LEU A 193 2.94 -0.31 1.32
C LEU A 193 2.15 1.01 1.45
N PHE A 194 1.92 1.68 0.31
CA PHE A 194 1.25 2.99 0.18
C PHE A 194 1.91 4.18 0.87
N ARG A 195 3.09 4.02 1.48
CA ARG A 195 3.85 5.15 2.02
C ARG A 195 4.56 5.94 0.91
N ASN A 196 4.96 7.18 1.21
CA ASN A 196 5.75 8.03 0.32
C ASN A 196 5.13 8.25 -1.08
N GLY A 197 3.80 8.39 -1.14
CA GLY A 197 3.09 8.67 -2.39
C GLY A 197 3.01 7.49 -3.38
N LYS A 198 3.42 6.29 -2.97
CA LYS A 198 3.38 5.08 -3.81
C LYS A 198 1.98 4.48 -3.85
N PHE A 199 1.10 5.11 -4.63
CA PHE A 199 -0.28 4.67 -4.83
C PHE A 199 -0.48 4.02 -6.19
N PRO A 200 -1.49 3.13 -6.33
CA PRO A 200 -1.89 2.63 -7.64
C PRO A 200 -2.19 3.78 -8.62
N GLN A 201 -1.56 3.75 -9.80
CA GLN A 201 -1.63 4.80 -10.81
C GLN A 201 -2.56 4.44 -11.98
N LEU A 202 -2.73 3.14 -12.22
CA LEU A 202 -3.57 2.64 -13.28
C LEU A 202 -4.98 2.34 -12.76
N ASN A 203 -5.90 2.24 -13.72
CA ASN A 203 -7.23 1.72 -13.51
C ASN A 203 -7.51 0.71 -14.63
N ARG A 204 -8.65 0.02 -14.55
CA ARG A 204 -9.06 -0.99 -15.53
C ARG A 204 -8.94 -0.53 -16.98
N GLU A 205 -9.47 0.65 -17.29
CA GLU A 205 -9.50 1.21 -18.64
C GLU A 205 -8.09 1.44 -19.18
N LYS A 206 -7.21 2.03 -18.36
CA LYS A 206 -5.80 2.27 -18.74
C LYS A 206 -5.05 0.95 -18.95
N VAL A 207 -5.26 -0.04 -18.09
CA VAL A 207 -4.62 -1.37 -18.23
C VAL A 207 -5.03 -2.03 -19.54
N ILE A 208 -6.33 -2.04 -19.85
CA ILE A 208 -6.85 -2.60 -21.10
C ILE A 208 -6.21 -1.87 -22.29
N ALA A 209 -6.19 -0.53 -22.29
CA ALA A 209 -5.58 0.25 -23.36
C ALA A 209 -4.08 -0.03 -23.55
N ILE A 210 -3.33 -0.22 -22.45
CA ILE A 210 -1.90 -0.61 -22.48
C ILE A 210 -1.74 -1.96 -23.18
N VAL A 211 -2.56 -2.95 -22.83
CA VAL A 211 -2.48 -4.30 -23.42
C VAL A 211 -2.94 -4.30 -24.88
N GLU A 212 -3.98 -3.55 -25.24
CA GLU A 212 -4.42 -3.40 -26.64
C GLU A 212 -3.32 -2.78 -27.50
N THR A 213 -2.70 -1.69 -27.03
CA THR A 213 -1.56 -1.05 -27.71
C THR A 213 -0.39 -2.02 -27.87
N TYR A 214 -0.14 -2.88 -26.87
CA TYR A 214 0.86 -3.92 -26.96
C TYR A 214 0.52 -4.96 -28.06
N ARG A 215 -0.73 -5.44 -28.10
CA ARG A 215 -1.19 -6.42 -29.10
C ARG A 215 -1.12 -5.89 -30.53
N GLU A 216 -1.33 -4.59 -30.75
CA GLU A 216 -1.14 -3.99 -32.08
C GLU A 216 0.29 -4.14 -32.61
N ASN A 217 1.28 -4.08 -31.72
CA ASN A 217 2.70 -4.20 -32.05
C ASN A 217 3.17 -5.65 -32.15
N TYR A 218 2.48 -6.56 -31.44
CA TYR A 218 2.77 -7.99 -31.39
C TYR A 218 1.46 -8.78 -31.53
N PRO A 219 0.89 -8.85 -32.74
CA PRO A 219 -0.41 -9.46 -32.96
C PRO A 219 -0.39 -10.92 -32.52
N SER A 220 -1.02 -11.19 -31.38
CA SER A 220 -1.43 -12.51 -30.92
C SER A 220 -2.83 -12.83 -31.44
N SER A 221 -3.22 -14.10 -31.38
CA SER A 221 -4.52 -14.67 -31.77
C SER A 221 -5.72 -13.83 -31.30
N ASP A 222 -6.92 -14.10 -31.82
CA ASP A 222 -8.18 -13.48 -31.38
C ASP A 222 -8.54 -13.89 -29.94
N TYR A 223 -7.82 -13.33 -28.97
CA TYR A 223 -8.10 -13.44 -27.54
C TYR A 223 -9.07 -12.33 -27.11
N THR A 224 -10.03 -12.69 -26.27
CA THR A 224 -10.94 -11.81 -25.55
C THR A 224 -10.48 -11.66 -24.11
N PHE A 225 -10.48 -10.45 -23.57
CA PHE A 225 -10.14 -10.23 -22.16
C PHE A 225 -11.27 -10.72 -21.25
N THR A 226 -10.95 -11.57 -20.27
CA THR A 226 -11.94 -12.23 -19.41
C THR A 226 -11.88 -11.74 -17.97
N GLU A 227 -10.69 -11.51 -17.43
CA GLU A 227 -10.50 -11.16 -16.03
C GLU A 227 -9.40 -10.11 -15.86
N LEU A 228 -9.54 -9.24 -14.86
CA LEU A 228 -8.51 -8.30 -14.46
C LEU A 228 -8.33 -8.34 -12.95
N GLN A 229 -7.10 -8.55 -12.51
CA GLN A 229 -6.74 -8.55 -11.09
C GLN A 229 -5.64 -7.52 -10.84
N PHE A 230 -5.69 -6.86 -9.68
CA PHE A 230 -4.58 -6.07 -9.19
C PHE A 230 -3.90 -6.79 -8.03
N VAL A 231 -2.59 -6.67 -7.97
CA VAL A 231 -1.76 -7.28 -6.94
C VAL A 231 -0.77 -6.24 -6.45
N THR A 232 -0.74 -6.03 -5.13
CA THR A 232 0.20 -5.12 -4.44
C THR A 232 1.60 -5.71 -4.28
N LYS A 233 1.74 -7.01 -4.56
CA LYS A 233 2.97 -7.78 -4.46
C LYS A 233 3.07 -8.79 -5.60
N TRP A 234 3.82 -8.41 -6.61
CA TRP A 234 4.12 -9.26 -7.74
C TRP A 234 5.62 -9.30 -7.97
N LYS A 235 6.19 -10.50 -7.91
CA LYS A 235 7.63 -10.71 -8.07
C LYS A 235 8.06 -10.33 -9.49
N ASP A 236 9.28 -9.84 -9.63
CA ASP A 236 9.93 -9.58 -10.93
C ASP A 236 9.22 -8.49 -11.77
N VAL A 237 8.46 -7.60 -11.11
CA VAL A 237 7.88 -6.38 -11.70
C VAL A 237 8.43 -5.15 -10.97
N GLN A 238 8.89 -4.16 -11.74
CA GLN A 238 9.29 -2.87 -11.18
C GLN A 238 8.12 -2.22 -10.45
N GLY A 239 8.37 -1.85 -9.18
CA GLY A 239 7.39 -1.23 -8.28
C GLY A 239 6.55 -2.21 -7.45
N ASN A 240 6.70 -3.53 -7.67
CA ASN A 240 5.96 -4.63 -7.01
C ASN A 240 4.43 -4.63 -7.21
N MET A 241 3.81 -3.50 -7.55
CA MET A 241 2.40 -3.42 -7.91
C MET A 241 2.20 -3.78 -9.38
N ALA A 242 1.29 -4.72 -9.64
CA ALA A 242 1.00 -5.19 -11.00
C ALA A 242 -0.49 -5.41 -11.21
N TRP A 243 -0.90 -5.25 -12.47
CA TRP A 243 -2.20 -5.63 -12.98
C TRP A 243 -2.05 -6.86 -13.88
N ILE A 244 -2.89 -7.86 -13.65
CA ILE A 244 -2.90 -9.13 -14.38
C ILE A 244 -4.19 -9.16 -15.20
N LEU A 245 -4.05 -8.99 -16.51
CA LEU A 245 -5.17 -9.09 -17.44
C LEU A 245 -5.15 -10.47 -18.11
N THR A 246 -6.17 -11.28 -17.82
CA THR A 246 -6.38 -12.60 -18.43
C THR A 246 -7.06 -12.42 -19.78
N ALA A 247 -6.53 -13.10 -20.80
CA ALA A 247 -7.13 -13.16 -22.12
C ALA A 247 -7.27 -14.61 -22.58
N GLU A 248 -8.46 -14.95 -23.08
CA GLU A 248 -8.83 -16.29 -23.54
C GLU A 248 -9.27 -16.27 -24.98
N GLY A 249 -8.94 -17.32 -25.73
CA GLY A 249 -9.22 -17.41 -27.16
C GLY A 249 -9.16 -18.84 -27.64
N GLU A 250 -9.62 -19.07 -28.86
CA GLU A 250 -9.60 -20.40 -29.46
C GLU A 250 -8.57 -20.43 -30.59
N LEU A 251 -7.68 -21.43 -30.56
CA LEU A 251 -6.71 -21.67 -31.62
C LEU A 251 -6.77 -23.16 -31.99
N PHE A 252 -7.17 -23.45 -33.24
CA PHE A 252 -7.34 -24.82 -33.75
C PHE A 252 -8.29 -25.72 -32.92
N GLY A 253 -9.36 -25.17 -32.34
CA GLY A 253 -10.28 -25.93 -31.49
C GLY A 253 -9.84 -26.04 -30.03
N GLU A 254 -8.64 -25.57 -29.68
CA GLU A 254 -8.14 -25.58 -28.32
C GLU A 254 -8.36 -24.22 -27.65
N HIS A 255 -8.87 -24.24 -26.42
CA HIS A 255 -8.96 -23.05 -25.59
C HIS A 255 -7.57 -22.69 -25.09
N LYS A 256 -7.13 -21.49 -25.47
CA LYS A 256 -5.85 -20.90 -25.13
C LYS A 256 -6.10 -19.76 -24.15
N HIS A 257 -5.22 -19.60 -23.17
CA HIS A 257 -5.26 -18.45 -22.28
C HIS A 257 -3.86 -17.88 -22.06
N CYS A 258 -3.79 -16.58 -21.83
CA CYS A 258 -2.54 -15.90 -21.48
C CYS A 258 -2.81 -14.80 -20.46
N LEU A 259 -1.79 -14.51 -19.65
CA LEU A 259 -1.83 -13.46 -18.64
C LEU A 259 -0.89 -12.34 -19.06
N TYR A 260 -1.44 -11.14 -19.27
CA TYR A 260 -0.64 -9.95 -19.45
C TYR A 260 -0.34 -9.34 -18.08
N VAL A 261 0.93 -9.30 -17.70
CA VAL A 261 1.38 -8.66 -16.47
C VAL A 261 1.79 -7.23 -16.79
N VAL A 262 1.05 -6.26 -16.28
CA VAL A 262 1.27 -4.82 -16.47
C VAL A 262 1.80 -4.23 -15.18
N SER A 263 2.96 -3.59 -15.24
CA SER A 263 3.54 -2.86 -14.10
C SER A 263 2.75 -1.57 -13.88
N ASP A 264 2.27 -1.36 -12.65
CA ASP A 264 1.55 -0.13 -12.29
C ASP A 264 2.48 1.09 -12.34
N GLU A 265 3.72 0.93 -11.87
CA GLU A 265 4.74 2.01 -11.86
C GLU A 265 5.19 2.40 -13.27
N THR A 266 5.55 1.43 -14.12
CA THR A 266 6.10 1.72 -15.45
C THR A 266 5.02 1.92 -16.52
N GLN A 267 3.77 1.58 -16.20
CA GLN A 267 2.60 1.69 -17.08
C GLN A 267 2.79 0.95 -18.41
N ARG A 268 3.42 -0.23 -18.35
CA ARG A 268 3.75 -1.07 -19.51
C ARG A 268 3.52 -2.54 -19.19
N VAL A 269 3.27 -3.34 -20.23
CA VAL A 269 3.34 -4.80 -20.14
C VAL A 269 4.77 -5.18 -19.75
N ALA A 270 4.96 -5.73 -18.56
CA ALA A 270 6.26 -6.21 -18.08
C ALA A 270 6.61 -7.52 -18.78
N TYR A 271 5.65 -8.45 -18.86
CA TYR A 271 5.76 -9.72 -19.55
C TYR A 271 4.40 -10.40 -19.73
N ILE A 272 4.38 -11.47 -20.50
CA ILE A 272 3.22 -12.34 -20.71
C ILE A 272 3.53 -13.72 -20.15
N ILE A 273 2.57 -14.31 -19.47
CA ILE A 273 2.61 -15.72 -19.08
C ILE A 273 1.70 -16.48 -20.04
N ASP A 274 2.24 -17.45 -20.77
CA ASP A 274 1.45 -18.34 -21.60
C ASP A 274 0.75 -19.44 -20.77
N GLU A 275 -0.14 -20.19 -21.41
CA GLU A 275 -0.88 -21.31 -20.81
C GLU A 275 -0.02 -22.43 -20.22
N PHE A 276 1.26 -22.52 -20.58
CA PHE A 276 2.21 -23.49 -20.05
C PHE A 276 3.08 -22.90 -18.93
N GLY A 277 2.85 -21.65 -18.54
CA GLY A 277 3.65 -20.93 -17.54
C GLY A 277 4.92 -20.31 -18.11
N GLY A 278 5.11 -20.30 -19.43
CA GLY A 278 6.23 -19.67 -20.10
C GLY A 278 6.16 -18.14 -20.00
N ILE A 279 7.25 -17.52 -19.53
CA ILE A 279 7.36 -16.07 -19.38
C ILE A 279 7.99 -15.47 -20.64
N HIS A 280 7.26 -14.58 -21.30
CA HIS A 280 7.69 -13.89 -22.52
C HIS A 280 7.85 -12.41 -22.26
N SER A 281 9.10 -11.92 -22.30
CA SER A 281 9.38 -10.49 -22.13
C SER A 281 9.19 -9.72 -23.45
N PRO A 282 8.60 -8.52 -23.44
CA PRO A 282 8.55 -7.62 -24.59
C PRO A 282 9.94 -7.30 -25.16
N TYR A 283 10.97 -7.33 -24.29
CA TYR A 283 12.35 -6.96 -24.63
C TYR A 283 13.11 -8.08 -25.34
N SER A 284 12.57 -9.29 -25.35
CA SER A 284 13.11 -10.45 -26.07
C SER A 284 12.37 -10.77 -27.37
N LEU A 285 11.26 -10.08 -27.67
CA LEU A 285 10.53 -10.29 -28.92
C LEU A 285 11.29 -9.67 -30.11
N PRO A 286 11.29 -10.31 -31.30
CA PRO A 286 11.90 -9.73 -32.48
C PRO A 286 11.28 -8.36 -32.76
N LYS A 287 12.11 -7.38 -33.12
CA LYS A 287 11.69 -6.00 -33.44
C LYS A 287 10.39 -5.99 -34.25
N PRO A 288 9.47 -5.04 -33.98
CA PRO A 288 8.18 -4.95 -34.67
C PRO A 288 8.40 -4.99 -36.18
N LYS A 289 7.60 -5.82 -36.87
CA LYS A 289 7.63 -5.90 -38.33
C LYS A 289 7.37 -4.50 -38.87
N LYS A 290 8.41 -3.83 -39.39
CA LYS A 290 8.25 -2.57 -40.12
C LYS A 290 7.16 -2.79 -41.17
N LYS A 291 6.08 -2.01 -41.12
CA LYS A 291 5.09 -1.96 -42.21
C LYS A 291 5.88 -1.75 -43.50
N LYS A 292 5.86 -2.74 -44.40
CA LYS A 292 6.45 -2.61 -45.73
C LYS A 292 5.75 -1.41 -46.38
N ARG A 293 6.49 -0.31 -46.57
CA ARG A 293 6.06 0.76 -47.49
C ARG A 293 5.90 0.08 -48.86
N ILE A 294 4.65 -0.08 -49.29
CA ILE A 294 4.35 -0.49 -50.66
C ILE A 294 4.89 0.64 -51.55
N HIS A 295 6.02 0.39 -52.21
CA HIS A 295 6.58 1.29 -53.21
C HIS A 295 5.82 1.10 -54.53
N GLY A 296 5.23 2.18 -55.01
CA GLY A 296 5.00 2.42 -56.43
C GLY A 296 3.80 1.71 -57.05
N VAL A 297 2.65 2.38 -57.06
CA VAL A 297 1.73 2.25 -58.19
C VAL A 297 2.39 3.00 -59.35
N ARG A 298 2.87 2.26 -60.36
CA ARG A 298 3.16 2.84 -61.69
C ARG A 298 1.82 3.07 -62.36
N THR A 299 1.37 4.32 -62.42
CA THR A 299 0.42 4.75 -63.44
C THR A 299 1.17 4.84 -64.77
N THR A 300 0.92 3.89 -65.66
CA THR A 300 1.23 4.07 -67.08
C THR A 300 0.01 4.72 -67.72
N ASP A 301 0.15 6.00 -68.03
CA ASP A 301 -0.76 6.71 -68.94
C ASP A 301 -0.53 6.19 -70.36
N TYR A 302 -1.61 5.78 -71.01
CA TYR A 302 -1.79 5.75 -72.47
C TYR A 302 -3.12 6.42 -72.79
#